data_AF-A0A3D3MRZ6-F1
#
_entry.id   AF-A0A3D3MRZ6-F1
#
_cell.length_a   1.000
_cell.length_b   1.000
_cell.length_c   1.000
_cell.angle_alpha   90.00
_cell.angle_beta   90.00
_cell.angle_gamma   90.00
#
_symmetry.space_group_name_H-M   'P 1'
#
loop_
_entity.id
_entity.type
_entity.pdbx_description
1 polymer ?
#
loop_
_entity_poly.entity_id
_entity_poly.type
_entity_poly.pdbx_seq_one_letter_code
_entity_poly.pdbx_strand_id
1 'polypeptide(L)'
;MYTYKGIEGTKIVITPVTTPAAATPYFFIPTTNATLSSSQSQTIAAVTDPTTEKSENELHGVYTGKSFSNVTGTAYGMAGSEFTYHGKTYPAGTFVKFSSTAWLSSFRAYLLLSSTSGVKSAVMEMAIDNTTTGITSISDAPAAHTPYYNIEGMKVESPSHGIYIHNGHKVIMK
;
A
#
# COMPACT_ATOMS: atom_id res chain seq x y z
N MET A 1 20.64 12.97 -1.78
CA MET A 1 20.72 11.98 -0.69
C MET A 1 22.11 12.06 -0.08
N TYR A 2 22.31 11.58 1.14
CA TYR A 2 23.63 11.62 1.78
C TYR A 2 23.96 10.29 2.47
N THR A 3 25.23 9.90 2.50
CA THR A 3 25.74 8.78 3.31
C THR A 3 26.58 9.28 4.47
N TYR A 4 26.66 8.50 5.55
CA TYR A 4 27.55 8.78 6.67
C TYR A 4 29.01 8.63 6.25
N LYS A 5 29.85 9.61 6.59
CA LYS A 5 31.30 9.58 6.36
C LYS A 5 32.08 9.40 7.65
N GLY A 6 31.66 10.03 8.75
CA GLY A 6 32.39 10.04 10.01
C GLY A 6 31.91 11.09 11.00
N ILE A 7 32.66 11.24 12.09
CA ILE A 7 32.48 12.31 13.07
C ILE A 7 33.78 13.14 13.10
N GLU A 8 33.63 14.46 12.99
CA GLU A 8 34.73 15.43 13.13
C GLU A 8 34.42 16.34 14.32
N GLY A 9 35.07 16.07 15.46
CA GLY A 9 34.78 16.74 16.72
C GLY A 9 33.35 16.48 17.20
N THR A 10 32.53 17.53 17.28
CA THR A 10 31.11 17.44 17.67
C THR A 10 30.14 17.43 16.48
N LYS A 11 30.65 17.32 15.25
CA LYS A 11 29.84 17.35 14.02
C LYS A 11 29.84 15.98 13.34
N ILE A 12 28.66 15.57 12.87
CA ILE A 12 28.53 14.43 11.96
C ILE A 12 28.84 14.91 10.55
N VAL A 13 29.69 14.17 9.83
CA VAL A 13 30.04 14.45 8.44
C VAL A 13 29.31 13.47 7.54
N ILE A 14 28.59 14.03 6.56
CA ILE A 14 27.83 13.29 5.56
C ILE A 14 28.28 13.70 4.15
N THR A 15 28.18 12.79 3.19
CA THR A 15 28.63 13.00 1.80
C THR A 15 27.47 12.84 0.83
N PRO A 16 27.29 13.76 -0.15
CA PRO A 16 26.22 13.64 -1.13
C PRO A 16 26.38 12.38 -1.98
N VAL A 17 25.24 11.75 -2.28
CA VAL A 17 25.12 10.56 -3.12
C VAL A 17 24.09 10.87 -4.21
N THR A 18 24.49 10.64 -5.46
CA THR A 18 23.67 10.86 -6.67
C THR A 18 22.96 9.59 -7.14
N THR A 19 23.58 8.42 -6.93
CA THR A 19 23.01 7.11 -7.33
C THR A 19 22.92 6.19 -6.10
N PRO A 20 21.71 5.80 -5.65
CA PRO A 20 21.55 4.91 -4.52
C PRO A 20 21.88 3.46 -4.90
N ALA A 21 22.46 2.72 -3.97
CA ALA A 21 22.70 1.28 -4.03
C ALA A 21 21.65 0.53 -3.21
N ALA A 22 21.31 -0.69 -3.66
CA ALA A 22 20.35 -1.54 -2.97
C ALA A 22 20.78 -1.81 -1.53
N ALA A 23 19.79 -1.93 -0.63
CA ALA A 23 19.97 -2.24 0.80
C ALA A 23 20.93 -1.31 1.57
N THR A 24 21.24 -0.11 1.04
CA THR A 24 22.12 0.86 1.69
C THR A 24 21.29 2.00 2.30
N PRO A 25 21.44 2.31 3.59
CA PRO A 25 20.70 3.39 4.23
C PRO A 25 21.24 4.78 3.82
N TYR A 26 20.34 5.74 3.62
CA TYR A 26 20.67 7.12 3.23
C TYR A 26 19.97 8.14 4.13
N PHE A 27 20.63 9.28 4.34
CA PHE A 27 20.07 10.46 5.00
C PHE A 27 19.45 11.42 3.98
N PHE A 28 18.35 12.05 4.39
CA PHE A 28 17.68 13.11 3.65
C PHE A 28 17.70 14.39 4.47
N ILE A 29 18.12 15.49 3.84
CA ILE A 29 18.08 16.82 4.46
C ILE A 29 16.89 17.55 3.80
N PRO A 30 15.89 17.99 4.58
CA PRO A 30 14.78 18.76 4.04
C PRO A 30 15.27 20.10 3.47
N THR A 31 14.65 20.57 2.38
CA THR A 31 15.01 21.82 1.69
C THR A 31 14.50 23.07 2.40
N THR A 32 13.58 22.92 3.35
CA THR A 32 13.11 23.99 4.24
C THR A 32 13.50 23.67 5.68
N ASN A 33 13.73 24.70 6.50
CA ASN A 33 13.91 24.54 7.96
C ASN A 33 12.60 24.07 8.58
N ALA A 34 12.33 22.76 8.49
CA ALA A 34 11.15 22.12 9.02
C ALA A 34 11.58 21.16 10.13
N THR A 35 11.08 21.40 11.34
CA THR A 35 11.15 20.41 12.42
C THR A 35 10.33 19.21 11.96
N LEU A 36 10.99 18.07 11.77
CA LEU A 36 10.34 16.78 11.55
C LEU A 36 9.55 16.43 12.82
N SER A 37 8.29 16.86 12.87
CA SER A 37 7.36 16.49 13.93
C SER A 37 6.43 15.40 13.41
N SER A 38 6.11 14.43 14.25
CA SER A 38 5.15 13.35 13.96
C SER A 38 3.75 13.85 13.56
N SER A 39 3.48 15.15 13.75
CA SER A 39 2.21 15.80 13.46
C SER A 39 2.02 16.18 11.99
N GLN A 40 3.06 16.11 11.16
CA GLN A 40 2.95 16.36 9.72
C GLN A 40 3.29 15.10 8.92
N SER A 41 2.35 14.64 8.11
CA SER A 41 2.56 13.52 7.19
C SER A 41 3.62 13.91 6.16
N GLN A 42 4.73 13.17 6.14
CA GLN A 42 5.78 13.31 5.13
C GLN A 42 5.60 12.20 4.10
N THR A 43 5.37 12.55 2.84
CA THR A 43 5.26 11.57 1.76
C THR A 43 6.66 11.22 1.28
N ILE A 44 7.15 10.03 1.65
CA ILE A 44 8.38 9.46 1.07
C ILE A 44 7.98 8.57 -0.10
N ALA A 45 8.23 9.03 -1.32
CA ALA A 45 8.05 8.21 -2.51
C ALA A 45 9.27 7.29 -2.69
N ALA A 46 9.05 5.98 -2.64
CA ALA A 46 9.96 5.05 -3.30
C ALA A 46 9.81 5.26 -4.80
N VAL A 47 10.80 5.90 -5.42
CA VAL A 47 10.84 6.09 -6.88
C VAL A 47 11.37 4.79 -7.48
N THR A 48 10.47 3.91 -7.93
CA THR A 48 10.85 2.76 -8.77
C THR A 48 10.39 2.87 -10.22
N ASP A 49 9.60 3.89 -10.61
CA ASP A 49 9.40 4.28 -12.01
C ASP A 49 8.63 5.61 -12.12
N PRO A 50 9.10 6.67 -12.82
CA PRO A 50 8.45 7.98 -12.84
C PRO A 50 7.67 8.26 -14.15
N THR A 51 6.81 7.34 -14.62
CA THR A 51 6.02 7.59 -15.85
C THR A 51 4.49 7.54 -15.68
N THR A 52 3.98 7.23 -14.50
CA THR A 52 2.53 7.36 -14.23
C THR A 52 2.29 8.65 -13.44
N GLU A 53 1.64 9.63 -14.06
CA GLU A 53 1.16 10.80 -13.32
C GLU A 53 0.23 10.34 -12.22
N LYS A 54 0.56 10.69 -10.97
CA LYS A 54 -0.27 10.35 -9.82
C LYS A 54 -1.58 11.10 -9.93
N SER A 55 -2.70 10.39 -9.82
CA SER A 55 -3.98 11.06 -9.62
C SER A 55 -3.96 11.84 -8.31
N GLU A 56 -4.55 13.02 -8.29
CA GLU A 56 -4.76 13.80 -7.06
C GLU A 56 -5.73 13.12 -6.06
N ASN A 57 -6.36 12.02 -6.49
CA ASN A 57 -7.16 11.14 -5.65
C ASN A 57 -6.27 10.02 -5.11
N GLU A 58 -6.02 10.02 -3.80
CA GLU A 58 -5.03 9.14 -3.18
C GLU A 58 -5.59 8.42 -1.94
N LEU A 59 -5.15 7.17 -1.72
CA LEU A 59 -5.35 6.45 -0.47
C LEU A 59 -4.16 6.73 0.45
N HIS A 60 -4.41 7.34 1.61
CA HIS A 60 -3.39 7.67 2.59
C HIS A 60 -3.47 6.76 3.80
N GLY A 61 -2.33 6.20 4.21
CA GLY A 61 -2.16 5.56 5.50
C GLY A 61 -1.73 6.56 6.58
N VAL A 62 -2.18 6.33 7.81
CA VAL A 62 -1.89 7.19 8.96
C VAL A 62 -1.20 6.37 10.05
N TYR A 63 0.04 6.72 10.38
CA TYR A 63 0.83 6.03 11.41
C TYR A 63 0.46 6.49 12.84
N THR A 64 0.28 7.79 13.05
CA THR A 64 -0.23 8.41 14.30
C THR A 64 -1.57 9.06 14.04
N GLY A 65 -2.50 9.05 15.00
CA GLY A 65 -3.85 9.60 14.79
C GLY A 65 -3.87 11.00 14.15
N LYS A 66 -4.86 11.24 13.29
CA LYS A 66 -4.89 12.40 12.37
C LYS A 66 -6.22 13.16 12.45
N SER A 67 -6.13 14.49 12.49
CA SER A 67 -7.25 15.41 12.28
C SER A 67 -7.39 15.81 10.80
N PHE A 68 -8.61 16.20 10.42
CA PHE A 68 -8.93 16.63 9.05
C PHE A 68 -9.18 18.15 8.93
N SER A 69 -8.82 18.93 9.96
CA SER A 69 -9.07 20.37 10.01
C SER A 69 -8.31 21.17 8.95
N ASN A 70 -7.16 20.66 8.49
CA ASN A 70 -6.27 21.32 7.52
C ASN A 70 -6.10 20.52 6.23
N VAL A 71 -7.07 19.64 5.90
CA VAL A 71 -7.02 18.82 4.69
C VAL A 71 -7.72 19.54 3.54
N THR A 72 -6.99 19.83 2.47
CA THR A 72 -7.55 20.32 1.20
C THR A 72 -8.08 19.13 0.41
N GLY A 73 -9.36 19.17 0.02
CA GLY A 73 -10.05 18.08 -0.67
C GLY A 73 -11.19 17.50 0.16
N THR A 74 -11.69 16.33 -0.24
CA THR A 74 -12.72 15.60 0.50
C THR A 74 -12.17 14.26 0.99
N ALA A 75 -12.08 14.12 2.31
CA ALA A 75 -11.61 12.88 2.94
C ALA A 75 -12.77 11.93 3.24
N TYR A 76 -12.56 10.64 3.01
CA TYR A 76 -13.47 9.55 3.31
C TYR A 76 -12.76 8.44 4.09
N GLY A 77 -13.46 7.79 4.99
CA GLY A 77 -12.94 6.65 5.72
C GLY A 77 -14.02 5.94 6.54
N MET A 78 -13.59 4.96 7.32
CA MET A 78 -14.49 4.12 8.11
C MET A 78 -14.86 4.82 9.42
N ALA A 79 -16.16 4.88 9.73
CA ALA A 79 -16.65 5.38 11.02
C ALA A 79 -16.20 4.45 12.15
N GLY A 80 -15.59 5.00 13.21
CA GLY A 80 -15.12 4.22 14.36
C GLY A 80 -16.23 3.76 15.31
N SER A 81 -17.39 4.40 15.24
CA SER A 81 -18.55 4.12 16.08
C SER A 81 -19.83 4.20 15.25
N GLU A 82 -20.91 3.66 15.80
CA GLU A 82 -22.26 3.90 15.28
C GLU A 82 -22.58 5.40 15.28
N PHE A 83 -23.33 5.86 14.28
CA PHE A 83 -23.80 7.24 14.20
C PHE A 83 -25.17 7.32 13.54
N THR A 84 -25.91 8.38 13.84
CA THR A 84 -27.20 8.68 13.21
C THR A 84 -27.04 9.85 12.25
N TYR A 85 -27.49 9.67 11.01
CA TYR A 85 -27.53 10.70 9.99
C TYR A 85 -28.91 10.70 9.31
N HIS A 86 -29.55 11.87 9.29
CA HIS A 86 -30.90 12.05 8.73
C HIS A 86 -31.93 11.02 9.25
N GLY A 87 -31.90 10.75 10.55
CA GLY A 87 -32.83 9.82 11.21
C GLY A 87 -32.56 8.33 10.95
N LYS A 88 -31.47 7.99 10.25
CA LYS A 88 -31.03 6.59 10.04
C LYS A 88 -29.76 6.32 10.83
N THR A 89 -29.70 5.18 11.47
CA THR A 89 -28.52 4.71 12.22
C THR A 89 -27.64 3.84 11.32
N TYR A 90 -26.35 4.12 11.35
CA TYR A 90 -25.33 3.43 10.58
C TYR A 90 -24.31 2.81 11.53
N PRO A 91 -23.97 1.52 11.38
CA PRO A 91 -23.06 0.84 12.28
C PRO A 91 -21.63 1.37 12.16
N ALA A 92 -20.82 1.10 13.19
CA ALA A 92 -19.37 1.23 13.09
C ALA A 92 -18.83 0.46 11.88
N GLY A 93 -17.79 0.97 11.24
CA GLY A 93 -17.26 0.42 9.99
C GLY A 93 -18.04 0.87 8.73
N THR A 94 -19.01 1.77 8.84
CA THR A 94 -19.60 2.38 7.64
C THR A 94 -18.60 3.34 6.99
N PHE A 95 -18.40 3.24 5.68
CA PHE A 95 -17.55 4.17 4.93
C PHE A 95 -18.28 5.50 4.70
N VAL A 96 -17.69 6.60 5.17
CA VAL A 96 -18.33 7.92 5.22
C VAL A 96 -17.38 9.05 4.85
N LYS A 97 -17.94 10.19 4.46
CA LYS A 97 -17.19 11.45 4.37
C LYS A 97 -16.82 11.93 5.78
N PHE A 98 -15.56 12.28 5.97
CA PHE A 98 -15.08 12.89 7.21
C PHE A 98 -15.40 14.39 7.25
N SER A 99 -15.82 14.87 8.43
CA SER A 99 -15.89 16.30 8.74
C SER A 99 -14.50 16.86 9.01
N SER A 100 -14.36 18.20 9.01
CA SER A 100 -13.13 18.88 9.44
C SER A 100 -12.75 18.59 10.90
N THR A 101 -13.73 18.16 11.71
CA THR A 101 -13.56 17.79 13.12
C THR A 101 -13.37 16.28 13.34
N ALA A 102 -13.39 15.48 12.28
CA ALA A 102 -13.19 14.05 12.40
C ALA A 102 -11.78 13.72 12.90
N TRP A 103 -11.68 12.59 13.62
CA TRP A 103 -10.41 12.04 14.09
C TRP A 103 -10.26 10.61 13.60
N LEU A 104 -9.15 10.33 12.91
CA LEU A 104 -8.79 8.98 12.50
C LEU A 104 -7.73 8.44 13.46
N SER A 105 -7.97 7.27 14.05
CA SER A 105 -6.98 6.60 14.91
C SER A 105 -5.75 6.14 14.11
N SER A 106 -4.64 5.90 14.82
CA SER A 106 -3.42 5.36 14.25
C SER A 106 -3.66 4.03 13.54
N PHE A 107 -2.82 3.73 12.55
CA PHE A 107 -2.85 2.49 11.76
C PHE A 107 -4.17 2.28 11.03
N ARG A 108 -4.68 3.36 10.42
CA ARG A 108 -5.87 3.37 9.57
C ARG A 108 -5.56 4.12 8.27
N ALA A 109 -6.44 3.96 7.29
CA ALA A 109 -6.34 4.65 6.01
C ALA A 109 -7.58 5.49 5.73
N TYR A 110 -7.42 6.52 4.90
CA TYR A 110 -8.49 7.35 4.37
C TYR A 110 -8.26 7.64 2.89
N LEU A 111 -9.34 7.78 2.14
CA LEU A 111 -9.33 8.20 0.75
C LEU A 111 -9.45 9.73 0.70
N LEU A 112 -8.52 10.40 0.03
CA LEU A 112 -8.59 11.83 -0.25
C LEU A 112 -8.92 12.04 -1.72
N LEU A 113 -10.00 12.77 -1.99
CA LEU A 113 -10.37 13.17 -3.35
C LEU A 113 -10.08 14.66 -3.55
N SER A 114 -9.49 15.01 -4.69
CA SER A 114 -9.27 16.40 -5.04
C SER A 114 -10.61 17.10 -5.33
N SER A 115 -10.71 18.36 -4.91
CA SER A 115 -11.97 19.10 -4.83
C SER A 115 -12.47 19.62 -6.18
N THR A 116 -12.47 18.80 -7.23
CA THR A 116 -13.10 19.15 -8.50
C THR A 116 -14.58 18.73 -8.50
N SER A 117 -15.39 19.74 -8.16
CA SER A 117 -16.84 19.89 -8.35
C SER A 117 -17.54 18.79 -9.17
N GLY A 118 -18.54 18.17 -8.56
CA GLY A 118 -19.51 17.33 -9.23
C GLY A 118 -19.85 16.12 -8.38
N VAL A 119 -21.11 16.04 -7.94
CA VAL A 119 -21.68 14.84 -7.29
C VAL A 119 -21.50 13.66 -8.23
N LYS A 120 -20.42 12.92 -8.05
CA LYS A 120 -20.30 11.54 -8.51
C LYS A 120 -20.01 10.75 -7.26
N SER A 121 -20.88 9.79 -6.96
CA SER A 121 -20.61 8.76 -5.98
C SER A 121 -19.17 8.30 -6.21
N ALA A 122 -18.30 8.45 -5.21
CA ALA A 122 -16.97 7.89 -5.27
C ALA A 122 -17.15 6.37 -5.18
N VAL A 123 -17.43 5.75 -6.33
CA VAL A 123 -17.37 4.30 -6.47
C VAL A 123 -15.89 4.00 -6.44
N MET A 124 -15.43 3.38 -5.36
CA MET A 124 -14.13 2.74 -5.35
C MET A 124 -14.21 1.57 -6.33
N GLU A 125 -13.89 1.85 -7.59
CA GLU A 125 -13.73 0.81 -8.59
C GLU A 125 -12.37 0.17 -8.37
N MET A 126 -12.36 -0.94 -7.63
CA MET A 126 -11.25 -1.86 -7.66
C MET A 126 -11.36 -2.64 -8.96
N ALA A 127 -10.75 -2.13 -10.04
CA ALA A 127 -10.53 -2.91 -11.24
C ALA A 127 -9.52 -4.01 -10.90
N ILE A 128 -10.03 -5.18 -10.53
CA ILE A 128 -9.30 -6.43 -10.74
C ILE A 128 -9.44 -6.67 -12.23
N ASP A 129 -8.40 -6.35 -12.99
CA ASP A 129 -8.40 -6.65 -14.41
C ASP A 129 -8.60 -8.17 -14.59
N ASN A 130 -9.24 -8.57 -15.69
CA ASN A 130 -9.38 -10.00 -16.02
C ASN A 130 -8.03 -10.65 -16.35
N THR A 131 -6.92 -9.93 -16.14
CA THR A 131 -5.58 -10.46 -16.20
C THR A 131 -5.42 -11.43 -15.04
N THR A 132 -5.49 -12.71 -15.39
CA THR A 132 -5.24 -13.79 -14.45
C THR A 132 -3.81 -13.63 -13.91
N THR A 133 -3.68 -13.21 -12.65
CA THR A 133 -2.40 -13.22 -11.91
C THR A 133 -1.97 -14.63 -11.47
N GLY A 134 -2.73 -15.66 -11.88
CA GLY A 134 -2.45 -17.07 -11.65
C GLY A 134 -1.85 -17.80 -12.87
N ILE A 135 -1.50 -19.07 -12.66
CA ILE A 135 -0.93 -19.96 -13.70
C ILE A 135 -2.04 -20.33 -14.71
N THR A 136 -1.86 -19.90 -15.97
CA THR A 136 -2.82 -20.02 -17.09
C THR A 136 -2.57 -21.18 -18.04
N SER A 137 -1.46 -21.91 -17.89
CA SER A 137 -1.12 -23.03 -18.78
C SER A 137 -0.92 -24.34 -18.02
N ILE A 138 -1.48 -25.41 -18.60
CA ILE A 138 -1.20 -26.80 -18.25
C ILE A 138 -0.16 -27.27 -19.26
N SER A 139 0.97 -27.77 -18.76
CA SER A 139 2.07 -28.31 -19.58
C SER A 139 2.21 -29.80 -19.26
N ASP A 140 2.21 -30.64 -20.29
CA ASP A 140 2.44 -32.09 -20.20
C ASP A 140 3.95 -32.43 -20.26
N ALA A 141 4.83 -31.54 -19.81
CA ALA A 141 6.27 -31.76 -19.85
C ALA A 141 6.72 -32.73 -18.73
N PRO A 142 7.45 -33.81 -19.04
CA PRO A 142 8.01 -34.69 -18.01
C PRO A 142 9.23 -34.01 -17.36
N ALA A 143 9.10 -33.62 -16.10
CA ALA A 143 10.23 -33.16 -15.29
C ALA A 143 10.64 -34.29 -14.32
N ALA A 144 11.80 -34.89 -14.56
CA ALA A 144 12.38 -35.88 -13.67
C ALA A 144 12.86 -35.20 -12.37
N HIS A 145 12.26 -35.60 -11.24
CA HIS A 145 12.66 -35.31 -9.85
C HIS A 145 12.23 -33.98 -9.19
N THR A 146 11.23 -33.27 -9.71
CA THR A 146 10.61 -32.15 -8.97
C THR A 146 9.52 -32.63 -8.00
N PRO A 147 9.40 -32.05 -6.78
CA PRO A 147 8.31 -32.37 -5.86
C PRO A 147 6.93 -31.94 -6.39
N TYR A 148 5.89 -32.67 -5.98
CA TYR A 148 4.50 -32.25 -6.15
C TYR A 148 4.03 -31.44 -4.95
N TYR A 149 3.15 -30.47 -5.21
CA TYR A 149 2.43 -29.73 -4.17
C TYR A 149 0.92 -29.80 -4.42
N ASN A 150 0.13 -29.91 -3.37
CA ASN A 150 -1.33 -29.79 -3.48
C ASN A 150 -1.72 -28.32 -3.75
N ILE A 151 -3.02 -28.05 -3.96
CA ILE A 151 -3.54 -26.70 -4.20
C ILE A 151 -3.35 -25.73 -3.03
N GLU A 152 -3.05 -26.25 -1.83
CA GLU A 152 -2.76 -25.48 -0.63
C GLU A 152 -1.25 -25.22 -0.46
N GLY A 153 -0.42 -25.67 -1.41
CA GLY A 153 1.04 -25.49 -1.39
C GLY A 153 1.79 -26.47 -0.48
N MET A 154 1.16 -27.56 -0.01
CA MET A 154 1.82 -28.60 0.76
C MET A 154 2.51 -29.63 -0.14
N LYS A 155 3.76 -29.97 0.15
CA LYS A 155 4.52 -31.01 -0.57
C LYS A 155 3.86 -32.38 -0.40
N VAL A 156 3.71 -33.11 -1.49
CA VAL A 156 3.14 -34.47 -1.53
C VAL A 156 4.13 -35.42 -2.22
N GLU A 157 4.57 -36.46 -1.51
CA GLU A 157 5.52 -37.45 -2.03
C GLU A 157 4.88 -38.45 -3.00
N SER A 158 3.58 -38.72 -2.85
CA SER A 158 2.84 -39.68 -3.67
C SER A 158 1.46 -39.11 -4.01
N PRO A 159 1.36 -38.28 -5.06
CA PRO A 159 0.10 -37.67 -5.45
C PRO A 159 -0.88 -38.74 -5.93
N SER A 160 -2.12 -38.68 -5.43
CA SER A 160 -3.25 -39.51 -5.88
C SER A 160 -4.08 -38.74 -6.92
N HIS A 161 -5.30 -39.18 -7.23
CA HIS A 161 -6.21 -38.48 -8.14
C HIS A 161 -6.46 -37.03 -7.68
N GLY A 162 -6.27 -36.05 -8.57
CA GLY A 162 -6.54 -34.65 -8.25
C GLY A 162 -5.64 -33.66 -9.00
N ILE A 163 -5.75 -32.38 -8.61
CA ILE A 163 -4.97 -31.28 -9.19
C ILE A 163 -3.77 -30.98 -8.29
N TYR A 164 -2.59 -30.88 -8.90
CA TYR A 164 -1.33 -30.60 -8.22
C TYR A 164 -0.52 -29.52 -8.94
N ILE A 165 0.44 -28.93 -8.23
CA ILE A 165 1.48 -28.06 -8.78
C ILE A 165 2.76 -28.88 -8.88
N HIS A 166 3.33 -28.97 -10.07
CA HIS A 166 4.59 -29.66 -10.34
C HIS A 166 5.45 -28.79 -11.25
N ASN A 167 6.67 -28.50 -10.84
CA ASN A 167 7.60 -27.65 -11.60
C ASN A 167 6.99 -26.30 -12.03
N GLY A 168 6.20 -25.66 -11.15
CA GLY A 168 5.52 -24.39 -11.44
C GLY A 168 4.29 -24.49 -12.35
N HIS A 169 3.90 -25.69 -12.77
CA HIS A 169 2.74 -25.92 -13.64
C HIS A 169 1.64 -26.68 -12.89
N LYS A 170 0.37 -26.39 -13.24
CA LYS A 170 -0.76 -27.20 -12.77
C LYS A 170 -0.82 -28.49 -13.60
N VAL A 171 -0.98 -29.64 -12.94
CA VAL A 171 -1.08 -30.96 -13.55
C VAL A 171 -2.27 -31.73 -12.96
N ILE A 172 -2.88 -32.61 -13.76
CA ILE A 172 -3.97 -33.50 -13.31
C ILE A 172 -3.40 -34.90 -13.17
N MET A 173 -3.51 -35.46 -11.96
CA MET A 173 -3.22 -36.85 -11.67
C MET A 173 -4.49 -37.65 -11.86
N LYS A 174 -4.42 -38.60 -12.80
CA LYS A 174 -5.50 -39.53 -13.15
C LYS A 174 -5.38 -40.84 -12.40
#